data_AF-A0A9D6S8X1-F1
#
_entry.id   AF-A0A9D6S8X1-F1
#
_cell.length_a   1.000
_cell.length_b   1.000
_cell.length_c   1.000
_cell.angle_alpha   90.00
_cell.angle_beta   90.00
_cell.angle_gamma   90.00
#
_symmetry.space_group_name_H-M   'P 1'
#
loop_
_entity.id
_entity.type
_entity.pdbx_description
1 polymer ?
#
loop_
_entity_poly.entity_id
_entity_poly.type
_entity_poly.pdbx_seq_one_letter_code
_entity_poly.pdbx_strand_id
1 'polypeptide(L)'
;MFYLLLAAQAIVNLIGAFGPELGFDALWYHLVIPKLYLAAGQIYHISGGLLYYSEMPRLTEILYLFLPAHFLSWGAGIGTTIVLYFLSRKFLSRLPSLLVCCIFYITPLVGWQSGSAYIDLTRTFFEVLALYLAVSKKSLLAGLVIGLAISTKTLAIGSLLPLLIFVDRRRLFLVICFLVIAPWFLAAYLNTGYPFYPLGAQVLDATHGLNWDFWNLPKVLGELWRVFVTPDDAISPIYFFVLPFFWPIIKDRKFLRLLGYCVTGLLVWYVTPRTGGGRFILPYLPAFAILAAEAISHQKILLVAAVAVLIINLGYRATAVSRLLPFLLGRETETAYLCRNLDLKVTYVNCQEIKPKGLTLLKGYHNLYYVNFPFVHETWYRGEKYNQVLAP
;
A
#
# COMPACT_ATOMS: atom_id res chain seq x y z
N MET A 1 -22.46 -17.03 -6.59
CA MET A 1 -21.27 -17.32 -5.76
C MET A 1 -20.26 -16.17 -5.74
N PHE A 2 -19.54 -15.83 -6.80
CA PHE A 2 -18.48 -14.80 -6.74
C PHE A 2 -18.95 -13.42 -6.22
N TYR A 3 -20.12 -12.94 -6.64
CA TYR A 3 -20.69 -11.71 -6.08
C TYR A 3 -20.92 -11.76 -4.57
N LEU A 4 -21.33 -12.93 -4.04
CA LEU A 4 -21.54 -13.11 -2.61
C LEU A 4 -20.20 -13.09 -1.86
N LEU A 5 -19.17 -13.73 -2.40
CA LEU A 5 -17.82 -13.71 -1.83
C LEU A 5 -17.25 -12.27 -1.80
N LEU A 6 -17.41 -11.52 -2.88
CA LEU A 6 -16.98 -10.12 -2.95
C LEU A 6 -17.74 -9.24 -1.97
N ALA A 7 -19.08 -9.39 -1.90
CA ALA A 7 -19.90 -8.65 -0.95
C ALA A 7 -19.53 -8.96 0.51
N ALA A 8 -19.36 -10.24 0.84
CA ALA A 8 -18.92 -10.67 2.16
C ALA A 8 -17.55 -10.08 2.53
N GLN A 9 -16.57 -10.16 1.62
CA GLN A 9 -15.25 -9.57 1.85
C GLN A 9 -15.33 -8.05 2.01
N ALA A 10 -16.18 -7.36 1.25
CA ALA A 10 -16.36 -5.92 1.33
C ALA A 10 -16.90 -5.50 2.71
N ILE A 11 -17.87 -6.25 3.24
CA ILE A 11 -18.42 -6.04 4.58
C ILE A 11 -17.35 -6.32 5.65
N VAL A 12 -16.62 -7.44 5.55
CA VAL A 12 -15.54 -7.75 6.51
C VAL A 12 -14.48 -6.65 6.54
N ASN A 13 -14.05 -6.17 5.37
CA ASN A 13 -13.08 -5.08 5.28
C ASN A 13 -13.66 -3.75 5.82
N LEU A 14 -14.94 -3.48 5.58
CA LEU A 14 -15.62 -2.29 6.09
C LEU A 14 -15.68 -2.29 7.62
N ILE A 15 -15.98 -3.44 8.25
CA ILE A 15 -15.92 -3.57 9.72
C ILE A 15 -14.50 -3.26 10.23
N GLY A 16 -13.47 -3.72 9.51
CA GLY A 16 -12.07 -3.37 9.78
C GLY A 16 -11.81 -1.87 9.76
N ALA A 17 -12.39 -1.15 8.80
CA ALA A 17 -12.22 0.30 8.63
C ALA A 17 -12.82 1.13 9.78
N PHE A 18 -13.75 0.58 10.57
CA PHE A 18 -14.29 1.26 11.76
C PHE A 18 -13.39 1.13 13.00
N GLY A 19 -12.34 0.30 12.96
CA GLY A 19 -11.42 0.13 14.07
C GLY A 19 -10.46 1.32 14.26
N PRO A 20 -9.80 1.43 15.42
CA PRO A 20 -8.65 2.32 15.61
C PRO A 20 -7.47 1.86 14.75
N GLU A 21 -6.60 2.80 14.34
CA GLU A 21 -5.41 2.47 13.56
C GLU A 21 -4.36 1.76 14.43
N LEU A 22 -3.75 0.70 13.88
CA LEU A 22 -2.70 -0.09 14.53
C LEU A 22 -1.40 -0.20 13.72
N GLY A 23 -1.42 0.24 12.47
CA GLY A 23 -0.35 0.13 11.50
C GLY A 23 0.84 1.00 11.84
N PHE A 24 2.04 0.42 11.88
CA PHE A 24 3.27 1.13 12.19
C PHE A 24 3.48 2.40 11.32
N ASP A 25 3.54 2.26 9.98
CA ASP A 25 3.74 3.41 9.08
C ASP A 25 2.59 4.43 9.17
N ALA A 26 1.37 3.94 9.41
CA ALA A 26 0.18 4.77 9.55
C ALA A 26 0.27 5.67 10.79
N LEU A 27 0.65 5.09 11.93
CA LEU A 27 0.84 5.79 13.19
C LEU A 27 2.14 6.60 13.26
N TRP A 28 3.08 6.34 12.37
CA TRP A 28 4.34 7.07 12.24
C TRP A 28 4.19 8.34 11.42
N TYR A 29 3.82 8.24 10.13
CA TYR A 29 3.87 9.38 9.22
C TYR A 29 2.61 9.58 8.39
N HIS A 30 1.91 8.50 7.97
CA HIS A 30 0.75 8.69 7.10
C HIS A 30 -0.38 9.48 7.77
N LEU A 31 -0.61 9.27 9.07
CA LEU A 31 -1.61 10.03 9.84
C LEU A 31 -1.02 11.18 10.65
N VAL A 32 0.25 11.07 11.07
CA VAL A 32 0.90 12.11 11.89
C VAL A 32 1.14 13.37 11.09
N ILE A 33 1.60 13.27 9.84
CA ILE A 33 1.86 14.46 9.02
C ILE A 33 0.56 15.25 8.77
N PRO A 34 -0.55 14.63 8.30
CA PRO A 34 -1.84 15.32 8.18
C PRO A 34 -2.31 15.93 9.49
N LYS A 35 -2.16 15.21 10.61
CA LYS A 35 -2.52 15.72 11.94
C LYS A 35 -1.75 17.00 12.30
N LEU A 36 -0.45 17.04 12.02
CA LEU A 36 0.38 18.23 12.26
C LEU A 36 -0.05 19.40 11.37
N TYR A 37 -0.37 19.15 10.09
CA TYR A 37 -0.90 20.19 9.19
C TYR A 37 -2.26 20.73 9.65
N LEU A 38 -3.17 19.86 10.12
CA LEU A 38 -4.45 20.27 10.68
C LEU A 38 -4.26 21.13 11.94
N ALA A 39 -3.34 20.73 12.83
CA ALA A 39 -3.02 21.49 14.04
C ALA A 39 -2.39 22.86 13.73
N ALA A 40 -1.57 22.95 12.68
CA ALA A 40 -0.93 24.20 12.25
C ALA A 40 -1.82 25.08 11.35
N GLY A 41 -2.92 24.55 10.82
CA GLY A 41 -3.79 25.24 9.85
C GLY A 41 -3.13 25.46 8.48
N GLN A 42 -2.01 24.81 8.19
CA GLN A 42 -1.26 24.95 6.94
C GLN A 42 -0.41 23.72 6.63
N ILE A 43 -0.08 23.54 5.36
CA ILE A 43 0.97 22.60 4.93
C ILE A 43 2.30 23.33 5.06
N TYR A 44 3.26 22.74 5.78
CA TYR A 44 4.56 23.35 6.05
C TYR A 44 5.68 22.30 6.08
N HIS A 45 6.93 22.76 6.00
CA HIS A 45 8.10 21.90 6.13
C HIS A 45 8.26 21.39 7.58
N ILE A 46 8.25 20.07 7.77
CA ILE A 46 8.53 19.45 9.08
C ILE A 46 10.01 19.09 9.11
N SER A 47 10.80 19.87 9.85
CA SER A 47 12.22 19.61 10.01
C SER A 47 12.51 18.34 10.83
N GLY A 48 13.74 17.85 10.76
CA GLY A 48 14.21 16.72 11.56
C GLY A 48 14.17 15.38 10.83
N GLY A 49 14.76 14.37 11.45
CA GLY A 49 14.95 13.05 10.83
C GLY A 49 13.76 12.09 10.95
N LEU A 50 12.81 12.32 11.86
CA LEU A 50 11.73 11.33 12.09
C LEU A 50 10.66 11.38 10.99
N LEU A 51 10.22 12.57 10.59
CA LEU A 51 9.13 12.75 9.62
C LEU A 51 9.65 13.20 8.26
N TYR A 52 10.76 12.62 7.81
CA TYR A 52 11.36 12.94 6.50
C TYR A 52 10.39 12.67 5.32
N TYR A 53 9.42 11.78 5.49
CA TYR A 53 8.34 11.58 4.50
C TYR A 53 7.51 12.85 4.23
N SER A 54 7.58 13.86 5.11
CA SER A 54 6.92 15.15 4.93
C SER A 54 7.41 15.93 3.72
N GLU A 55 8.54 15.57 3.12
CA GLU A 55 9.06 16.18 1.89
C GLU A 55 8.97 15.25 0.67
N MET A 56 8.50 14.02 0.87
CA MET A 56 8.24 13.09 -0.23
C MET A 56 6.89 13.40 -0.90
N PRO A 57 6.65 12.91 -2.13
CA PRO A 57 5.30 12.87 -2.69
C PRO A 57 4.36 12.12 -1.75
N ARG A 58 3.25 12.76 -1.40
CA ARG A 58 2.35 12.38 -0.29
C ARG A 58 0.88 12.66 -0.60
N LEU A 59 0.47 12.37 -1.84
CA LEU A 59 -0.87 12.67 -2.33
C LEU A 59 -1.96 12.07 -1.44
N THR A 60 -1.81 10.81 -1.04
CA THR A 60 -2.84 10.12 -0.23
C THR A 60 -2.95 10.71 1.16
N GLU A 61 -1.83 11.09 1.78
CA GLU A 61 -1.80 11.77 3.06
C GLU A 61 -2.48 13.14 2.99
N ILE A 62 -2.30 13.89 1.90
CA ILE A 62 -3.05 15.13 1.68
C ILE A 62 -4.56 14.85 1.57
N LEU A 63 -4.98 13.73 0.98
CA LEU A 63 -6.40 13.34 0.97
C LEU A 63 -6.93 13.03 2.38
N TYR A 64 -6.10 12.56 3.31
CA TYR A 64 -6.48 12.34 4.71
C TYR A 64 -6.82 13.63 5.47
N LEU A 65 -6.46 14.81 4.95
CA LEU A 65 -6.92 16.09 5.50
C LEU A 65 -8.43 16.31 5.29
N PHE A 66 -9.00 15.66 4.28
CA PHE A 66 -10.38 15.90 3.83
C PHE A 66 -11.28 14.66 3.95
N LEU A 67 -10.68 13.47 3.98
CA LEU A 67 -11.39 12.20 3.95
C LEU A 67 -10.93 11.30 5.11
N PRO A 68 -11.85 10.56 5.74
CA PRO A 68 -11.50 9.55 6.74
C PRO A 68 -10.56 8.50 6.15
N ALA A 69 -9.37 8.35 6.74
CA ALA A 69 -8.27 7.59 6.14
C ALA A 69 -8.60 6.11 5.86
N HIS A 70 -9.23 5.42 6.81
CA HIS A 70 -9.63 4.03 6.63
C HIS A 70 -10.66 3.85 5.51
N PHE A 71 -11.60 4.77 5.39
CA PHE A 71 -12.62 4.72 4.33
C PHE A 71 -12.02 5.02 2.95
N LEU A 72 -11.00 5.87 2.88
CA LEU A 72 -10.23 6.05 1.64
C LEU A 72 -9.52 4.76 1.24
N SER A 73 -8.84 4.08 2.17
CA SER A 73 -8.16 2.81 1.90
C SER A 73 -9.14 1.69 1.51
N TRP A 74 -10.26 1.56 2.23
CA TRP A 74 -11.34 0.63 1.89
C TRP A 74 -11.93 0.94 0.51
N GLY A 75 -12.21 2.21 0.23
CA GLY A 75 -12.69 2.70 -1.05
C GLY A 75 -11.71 2.43 -2.19
N ALA A 76 -10.40 2.57 -1.96
CA ALA A 76 -9.35 2.22 -2.91
C ALA A 76 -9.33 0.70 -3.20
N GLY A 77 -9.57 -0.16 -2.20
CA GLY A 77 -9.72 -1.60 -2.40
C GLY A 77 -10.91 -1.95 -3.30
N ILE A 78 -12.08 -1.35 -3.05
CA ILE A 78 -13.28 -1.51 -3.89
C ILE A 78 -13.04 -0.96 -5.29
N GLY A 79 -12.52 0.27 -5.39
CA GLY A 79 -12.21 0.95 -6.65
C GLY A 79 -11.23 0.14 -7.51
N THR A 80 -10.18 -0.41 -6.89
CA THR A 80 -9.22 -1.29 -7.58
C THR A 80 -9.92 -2.52 -8.13
N THR A 81 -10.79 -3.16 -7.33
CA THR A 81 -11.54 -4.35 -7.74
C THR A 81 -12.47 -4.06 -8.92
N ILE A 82 -13.13 -2.90 -8.93
CA ILE A 82 -13.99 -2.45 -10.03
C ILE A 82 -13.18 -2.23 -11.31
N VAL A 83 -12.08 -1.47 -11.23
CA VAL A 83 -11.20 -1.22 -12.38
C VAL A 83 -10.60 -2.54 -12.89
N LEU A 84 -10.23 -3.44 -11.98
CA LEU A 84 -9.69 -4.75 -12.30
C LEU A 84 -10.70 -5.61 -13.05
N TYR A 85 -12.00 -5.58 -12.69
CA TYR A 85 -13.03 -6.23 -13.49
C TYR A 85 -13.03 -5.73 -14.94
N PHE A 86 -13.01 -4.40 -15.15
CA PHE A 86 -13.00 -3.83 -16.49
C PHE A 86 -11.71 -4.13 -17.26
N LEU A 87 -10.57 -4.15 -16.58
CA LEU A 87 -9.28 -4.56 -17.15
C LEU A 87 -9.33 -6.03 -17.56
N SER A 88 -9.74 -6.93 -16.67
CA SER A 88 -9.78 -8.36 -16.93
C SER A 88 -10.77 -8.70 -18.06
N ARG A 89 -11.88 -7.96 -18.20
CA ARG A 89 -12.83 -8.12 -19.31
C ARG A 89 -12.22 -7.93 -20.71
N LYS A 90 -11.05 -7.29 -20.82
CA LYS A 90 -10.31 -7.15 -22.10
C LYS A 90 -9.56 -8.41 -22.50
N PHE A 91 -9.35 -9.32 -21.56
CA PHE A 91 -8.62 -10.58 -21.74
C PHE A 91 -9.54 -11.80 -21.58
N LEU A 92 -10.53 -11.70 -20.69
CA LEU A 92 -11.32 -12.81 -20.21
C LEU A 92 -12.82 -12.59 -20.40
N SER A 93 -13.58 -13.69 -20.41
CA SER A 93 -15.03 -13.66 -20.33
C SER A 93 -15.51 -13.25 -18.92
N ARG A 94 -16.85 -13.19 -18.73
CA ARG A 94 -17.45 -12.64 -17.50
C ARG A 94 -17.06 -13.42 -16.24
N LEU A 95 -17.18 -14.74 -16.28
CA LEU A 95 -16.99 -15.58 -15.10
C LEU A 95 -15.53 -15.59 -14.62
N PRO A 96 -14.52 -15.82 -15.47
CA PRO A 96 -13.13 -15.72 -15.05
C PRO A 96 -12.76 -14.32 -14.57
N SER A 97 -13.36 -13.26 -15.14
CA SER A 97 -13.15 -11.89 -14.65
C SER A 97 -13.68 -11.64 -13.24
N LEU A 98 -14.81 -12.27 -12.87
CA LEU A 98 -15.28 -12.24 -11.48
C LEU A 98 -14.34 -13.02 -10.56
N LEU A 99 -13.78 -14.14 -11.05
CA LEU A 99 -12.75 -14.88 -10.31
C LEU A 99 -11.49 -14.04 -10.09
N VAL A 100 -11.02 -13.27 -11.09
CA VAL A 100 -9.91 -12.30 -10.92
C VAL A 100 -10.19 -11.35 -9.76
N CYS A 101 -11.39 -10.79 -9.71
CA CYS A 101 -11.80 -9.87 -8.64
C CYS A 101 -11.76 -10.55 -7.28
N CYS A 102 -12.25 -11.80 -7.18
CA CYS A 102 -12.17 -12.57 -5.94
C CYS A 102 -10.73 -12.88 -5.53
N ILE A 103 -9.88 -13.33 -6.46
CA ILE A 103 -8.46 -13.63 -6.20
C ILE A 103 -7.75 -12.42 -5.62
N PHE A 104 -7.95 -11.24 -6.21
CA PHE A 104 -7.37 -10.01 -5.72
C PHE A 104 -7.99 -9.58 -4.39
N TYR A 105 -9.30 -9.31 -4.34
CA TYR A 105 -9.92 -8.62 -3.21
C TYR A 105 -9.96 -9.46 -1.92
N ILE A 106 -10.00 -10.78 -2.05
CA ILE A 106 -9.98 -11.75 -0.94
C ILE A 106 -8.54 -12.17 -0.60
N THR A 107 -7.52 -11.55 -1.21
CA THR A 107 -6.14 -11.71 -0.74
C THR A 107 -6.00 -11.11 0.67
N PRO A 108 -5.44 -11.83 1.67
CA PRO A 108 -5.36 -11.33 3.04
C PRO A 108 -4.68 -9.96 3.17
N LEU A 109 -3.60 -9.71 2.43
CA LEU A 109 -2.93 -8.41 2.32
C LEU A 109 -3.87 -7.27 1.89
N VAL A 110 -4.72 -7.49 0.88
CA VAL A 110 -5.72 -6.50 0.43
C VAL A 110 -6.75 -6.24 1.55
N GLY A 111 -7.21 -7.30 2.21
CA GLY A 111 -8.16 -7.18 3.31
C GLY A 111 -7.61 -6.48 4.54
N TRP A 112 -6.33 -6.70 4.86
CA TRP A 112 -5.62 -5.98 5.91
C TRP A 112 -5.52 -4.49 5.57
N GLN A 113 -4.95 -4.13 4.41
CA GLN A 113 -4.80 -2.73 4.03
C GLN A 113 -6.13 -1.99 3.84
N SER A 114 -7.21 -2.70 3.50
CA SER A 114 -8.53 -2.07 3.37
C SER A 114 -9.06 -1.54 4.71
N GLY A 115 -8.52 -2.02 5.84
CA GLY A 115 -8.89 -1.56 7.18
C GLY A 115 -7.82 -0.71 7.87
N SER A 116 -6.81 -0.24 7.13
CA SER A 116 -5.69 0.56 7.68
C SER A 116 -5.39 1.77 6.79
N ALA A 117 -4.94 2.87 7.37
CA ALA A 117 -4.44 4.08 6.72
C ALA A 117 -3.02 3.91 6.14
N TYR A 118 -2.76 2.76 5.52
CA TYR A 118 -1.66 2.60 4.58
C TYR A 118 -2.04 3.16 3.22
N ILE A 119 -1.04 3.66 2.50
CA ILE A 119 -1.25 4.28 1.19
C ILE A 119 -1.13 3.31 0.01
N ASP A 120 -0.67 2.06 0.22
CA ASP A 120 -0.35 1.17 -0.89
C ASP A 120 -1.58 0.72 -1.69
N LEU A 121 -2.77 0.63 -1.08
CA LEU A 121 -4.01 0.36 -1.84
C LEU A 121 -4.42 1.54 -2.74
N THR A 122 -4.24 2.77 -2.29
CA THR A 122 -4.50 3.96 -3.12
C THR A 122 -3.52 4.02 -4.29
N ARG A 123 -2.25 3.71 -4.04
CA ARG A 123 -1.23 3.54 -5.09
C ARG A 123 -1.64 2.44 -6.08
N THR A 124 -2.06 1.27 -5.57
CA THR A 124 -2.50 0.12 -6.36
C THR A 124 -3.70 0.48 -7.24
N PHE A 125 -4.67 1.22 -6.72
CA PHE A 125 -5.81 1.73 -7.49
C PHE A 125 -5.34 2.53 -8.71
N PHE A 126 -4.45 3.51 -8.50
CA PHE A 126 -3.92 4.32 -9.59
C PHE A 126 -3.09 3.48 -10.58
N GLU A 127 -2.22 2.57 -10.14
CA GLU A 127 -1.42 1.72 -11.04
C GLU A 127 -2.29 0.79 -11.90
N VAL A 128 -3.35 0.20 -11.32
CA VAL A 128 -4.30 -0.65 -12.07
C VAL A 128 -5.13 0.17 -13.04
N LEU A 129 -5.55 1.38 -12.66
CA LEU A 129 -6.25 2.30 -13.55
C LEU A 129 -5.34 2.77 -14.70
N ALA A 130 -4.07 3.06 -14.43
CA ALA A 130 -3.09 3.38 -15.46
C ALA A 130 -2.90 2.20 -16.43
N LEU A 131 -2.80 0.96 -15.92
CA LEU A 131 -2.74 -0.24 -16.75
C LEU A 131 -3.98 -0.41 -17.61
N TYR A 132 -5.18 -0.26 -17.04
CA TYR A 132 -6.45 -0.28 -17.78
C TYR A 132 -6.47 0.74 -18.92
N LEU A 133 -6.04 1.97 -18.65
CA LEU A 133 -5.98 3.04 -19.63
C LEU A 133 -4.93 2.79 -20.72
N ALA A 134 -3.75 2.26 -20.35
CA ALA A 134 -2.68 1.90 -21.29
C ALA A 134 -3.11 0.76 -22.22
N VAL A 135 -3.73 -0.30 -21.69
CA VAL A 135 -4.32 -1.38 -22.50
C VAL A 135 -5.44 -0.84 -23.41
N SER A 136 -6.18 0.17 -22.94
CA SER A 136 -7.21 0.87 -23.72
C SER A 136 -6.68 1.91 -24.70
N LYS A 137 -5.35 2.03 -24.88
CA LYS A 137 -4.70 3.00 -25.78
C LYS A 137 -5.00 4.47 -25.43
N LYS A 138 -5.29 4.74 -24.16
CA LYS A 138 -5.49 6.10 -23.61
C LYS A 138 -4.22 6.60 -22.92
N SER A 139 -3.12 6.69 -23.66
CA SER A 139 -1.78 6.93 -23.12
C SER A 139 -1.60 8.24 -22.35
N LEU A 140 -2.31 9.31 -22.73
CA LEU A 140 -2.30 10.58 -21.99
C LEU A 140 -2.90 10.40 -20.57
N LEU A 141 -4.08 9.79 -20.49
CA LEU A 141 -4.74 9.54 -19.20
C LEU A 141 -3.96 8.53 -18.37
N ALA A 142 -3.37 7.50 -19.01
CA ALA A 142 -2.48 6.57 -18.31
C ALA A 142 -1.28 7.30 -17.69
N GLY A 143 -0.70 8.28 -18.40
CA GLY A 143 0.40 9.12 -17.93
C GLY A 143 0.00 9.99 -16.74
N LEU A 144 -1.20 10.59 -16.79
CA LEU A 144 -1.73 11.36 -15.67
C LEU A 144 -1.92 10.48 -14.44
N VAL A 145 -2.57 9.33 -14.60
CA VAL A 145 -2.91 8.44 -13.48
C VAL A 145 -1.67 7.79 -12.86
N ILE A 146 -0.68 7.38 -13.66
CA ILE A 146 0.58 6.87 -13.07
C ILE A 146 1.36 7.99 -12.35
N GLY A 147 1.25 9.23 -12.83
CA GLY A 147 1.78 10.41 -12.11
C GLY A 147 1.14 10.57 -10.73
N LEU A 148 -0.17 10.31 -10.60
CA LEU A 148 -0.86 10.28 -9.30
C LEU A 148 -0.36 9.13 -8.41
N ALA A 149 -0.13 7.94 -8.96
CA ALA A 149 0.44 6.82 -8.19
C ALA A 149 1.84 7.15 -7.63
N ILE A 150 2.69 7.80 -8.45
CA ILE A 150 4.02 8.25 -8.03
C ILE A 150 3.90 9.37 -7.00
N SER A 151 2.89 10.24 -7.15
CA SER A 151 2.56 11.27 -6.17
C SER A 151 2.08 10.71 -4.84
N THR A 152 1.47 9.52 -4.84
CA THR A 152 1.15 8.77 -3.61
C THR A 152 2.41 8.15 -3.01
N LYS A 153 3.22 7.46 -3.81
CA LYS A 153 4.44 6.79 -3.32
C LYS A 153 5.49 6.75 -4.43
N THR A 154 6.65 7.36 -4.20
CA THR A 154 7.75 7.46 -5.18
C THR A 154 8.15 6.11 -5.79
N LEU A 155 7.99 5.03 -5.03
CA LEU A 155 8.25 3.66 -5.49
C LEU A 155 7.44 3.26 -6.74
N ALA A 156 6.31 3.93 -7.02
CA ALA A 156 5.53 3.72 -8.24
C ALA A 156 6.25 4.17 -9.52
N ILE A 157 7.39 4.87 -9.44
CA ILE A 157 8.23 5.19 -10.62
C ILE A 157 8.65 3.90 -11.33
N GLY A 158 8.89 2.83 -10.57
CA GLY A 158 9.24 1.54 -11.15
C GLY A 158 8.16 0.97 -12.08
N SER A 159 6.88 1.28 -11.84
CA SER A 159 5.77 0.85 -12.68
C SER A 159 5.71 1.52 -14.06
N LEU A 160 6.52 2.55 -14.32
CA LEU A 160 6.67 3.09 -15.67
C LEU A 160 7.20 2.02 -16.63
N LEU A 161 8.19 1.22 -16.21
CA LEU A 161 8.79 0.17 -17.04
C LEU A 161 7.78 -0.87 -17.54
N PRO A 162 7.01 -1.57 -16.68
CA PRO A 162 6.01 -2.53 -17.13
C PRO A 162 4.88 -1.87 -17.96
N LEU A 163 4.51 -0.62 -17.68
CA LEU A 163 3.45 0.08 -18.43
C LEU A 163 3.84 0.42 -19.88
N LEU A 164 5.13 0.65 -20.16
CA LEU A 164 5.64 0.94 -21.51
C LEU A 164 5.40 -0.19 -22.52
N ILE A 165 5.08 -1.40 -22.05
CA ILE A 165 4.66 -2.54 -22.88
C ILE A 165 3.32 -2.25 -23.60
N PHE A 166 2.42 -1.49 -22.97
CA PHE A 166 1.06 -1.26 -23.48
C PHE A 166 0.85 0.11 -24.12
N VAL A 167 1.64 1.10 -23.70
CA VAL A 167 1.58 2.50 -24.14
C VAL A 167 2.10 2.65 -25.58
N ASP A 168 1.31 3.29 -26.43
CA ASP A 168 1.64 3.62 -27.82
C ASP A 168 2.40 4.96 -27.95
N ARG A 169 1.92 6.02 -27.29
CA ARG A 169 2.53 7.36 -27.30
C ARG A 169 3.45 7.56 -26.09
N ARG A 170 4.56 6.81 -26.06
CA ARG A 170 5.49 6.74 -24.91
C ARG A 170 6.00 8.12 -24.44
N ARG A 171 6.41 8.99 -25.36
CA ARG A 171 6.91 10.34 -25.02
C ARG A 171 5.84 11.17 -24.30
N LEU A 172 4.62 11.21 -24.84
CA LEU A 172 3.51 11.95 -24.26
C LEU A 172 3.12 11.40 -22.88
N PHE A 173 3.05 10.06 -22.76
CA PHE A 173 2.81 9.39 -21.47
C PHE A 173 3.83 9.83 -20.40
N LEU A 174 5.12 9.83 -20.74
CA LEU A 174 6.18 10.23 -19.81
C LEU A 174 6.11 11.72 -19.46
N VAL A 175 5.93 12.60 -20.45
CA VAL A 175 5.82 14.05 -20.22
C VAL A 175 4.67 14.36 -19.25
N ILE A 176 3.49 13.80 -19.48
CA ILE A 176 2.33 14.04 -18.61
C ILE A 176 2.58 13.48 -17.20
N CYS A 177 3.16 12.29 -17.09
CA CYS A 177 3.55 11.72 -15.81
C CYS A 177 4.47 12.66 -15.01
N PHE A 178 5.56 13.14 -15.64
CA PHE A 178 6.49 14.05 -14.98
C PHE A 178 5.88 15.40 -14.61
N LEU A 179 4.96 15.93 -15.43
CA LEU A 179 4.24 17.17 -15.09
C LEU A 179 3.40 17.03 -13.82
N VAL A 180 2.75 15.88 -13.60
CA VAL A 180 1.96 15.62 -12.39
C VAL A 180 2.84 15.53 -11.14
N ILE A 181 4.05 14.97 -11.28
CA ILE A 181 4.95 14.76 -10.14
C ILE A 181 5.78 16.01 -9.82
N ALA A 182 6.03 16.87 -10.81
CA ALA A 182 6.91 18.04 -10.70
C ALA A 182 6.65 18.93 -9.47
N PRO A 183 5.39 19.23 -9.07
CA PRO A 183 5.12 20.05 -7.88
C PRO A 183 5.72 19.46 -6.60
N TRP A 184 5.73 18.13 -6.44
CA TRP A 184 6.27 17.47 -5.26
C TRP A 184 7.79 17.60 -5.20
N PHE A 185 8.48 17.36 -6.32
CA PHE A 185 9.93 17.49 -6.38
C PHE A 185 10.41 18.93 -6.28
N LEU A 186 9.62 19.88 -6.79
CA LEU A 186 9.89 21.30 -6.60
C LEU A 186 9.75 21.68 -5.13
N ALA A 187 8.67 21.26 -4.45
CA ALA A 187 8.50 21.50 -3.02
C ALA A 187 9.65 20.90 -2.20
N ALA A 188 10.03 19.64 -2.48
CA ALA A 188 11.16 18.98 -1.84
C ALA A 188 12.47 19.75 -2.05
N TYR A 189 12.73 20.23 -3.27
CA TYR A 189 13.92 21.02 -3.58
C TYR A 189 13.93 22.36 -2.85
N LEU A 190 12.81 23.09 -2.82
CA LEU A 190 12.70 24.37 -2.13
C LEU A 190 12.90 24.23 -0.62
N ASN A 191 12.42 23.14 -0.02
CA ASN A 191 12.50 22.91 1.42
C ASN A 191 13.84 22.30 1.87
N THR A 192 14.46 21.45 1.05
CA THR A 192 15.60 20.63 1.48
C THR A 192 16.86 20.81 0.64
N GLY A 193 16.77 21.45 -0.53
CA GLY A 193 17.84 21.48 -1.53
C GLY A 193 17.95 20.20 -2.37
N TYR A 194 17.18 19.15 -2.09
CA TYR A 194 17.21 17.87 -2.81
C TYR A 194 15.84 17.57 -3.46
N PRO A 195 15.75 17.49 -4.80
CA PRO A 195 14.48 17.25 -5.49
C PRO A 195 13.94 15.82 -5.29
N PHE A 196 14.82 14.87 -4.94
CA PHE A 196 14.49 13.47 -4.68
C PHE A 196 14.67 13.10 -3.20
N TYR A 197 14.50 14.07 -2.30
CA TYR A 197 14.60 13.84 -0.86
C TYR A 197 13.76 12.63 -0.42
N PRO A 198 14.25 11.77 0.50
CA PRO A 198 15.51 11.86 1.26
C PRO A 198 16.74 11.25 0.56
N LEU A 199 16.66 10.88 -0.73
CA LEU A 199 17.81 10.30 -1.43
C LEU A 199 18.98 11.28 -1.46
N GLY A 200 20.14 10.85 -0.95
CA GLY A 200 21.35 11.68 -0.85
C GLY A 200 21.46 12.55 0.41
N ALA A 201 20.41 12.64 1.23
CA ALA A 201 20.37 13.54 2.39
C ALA A 201 20.98 12.98 3.69
N GLN A 202 21.74 11.87 3.65
CA GLN A 202 22.24 11.13 4.84
C GLN A 202 21.18 10.76 5.90
N VAL A 203 19.89 10.80 5.54
CA VAL A 203 18.76 10.42 6.42
C VAL A 203 18.47 8.92 6.35
N LEU A 204 18.74 8.30 5.20
CA LEU A 204 18.47 6.89 4.97
C LEU A 204 19.65 6.02 5.39
N ASP A 205 19.34 4.86 5.97
CA ASP A 205 20.33 3.83 6.28
C ASP A 205 20.65 2.93 5.06
N ALA A 206 21.56 1.96 5.25
CA ALA A 206 21.96 1.02 4.21
C ALA A 206 20.83 0.09 3.73
N THR A 207 19.77 -0.10 4.52
CA THR A 207 18.64 -0.98 4.15
C THR A 207 17.73 -0.36 3.09
N HIS A 208 17.87 0.94 2.84
CA HIS A 208 17.16 1.68 1.80
C HIS A 208 17.90 1.71 0.45
N GLY A 209 18.99 0.97 0.31
CA GLY A 209 19.73 0.81 -0.94
C GLY A 209 19.00 -0.05 -1.98
N LEU A 210 19.34 0.16 -3.25
CA LEU A 210 18.89 -0.72 -4.34
C LEU A 210 19.60 -2.08 -4.25
N ASN A 211 18.86 -3.14 -4.54
CA ASN A 211 19.39 -4.50 -4.61
C ASN A 211 19.82 -4.84 -6.04
N TRP A 212 21.10 -5.14 -6.22
CA TRP A 212 21.71 -5.43 -7.53
C TRP A 212 22.18 -6.88 -7.67
N ASP A 213 21.85 -7.76 -6.72
CA ASP A 213 22.37 -9.13 -6.63
C ASP A 213 21.72 -10.13 -7.61
N PHE A 214 21.47 -9.70 -8.85
CA PHE A 214 20.85 -10.53 -9.90
C PHE A 214 21.65 -11.79 -10.24
N TRP A 215 22.97 -11.74 -10.03
CA TRP A 215 23.90 -12.84 -10.32
C TRP A 215 23.77 -13.98 -9.31
N ASN A 216 23.22 -13.71 -8.12
CA ASN A 216 23.01 -14.71 -7.09
C ASN A 216 21.65 -15.38 -7.26
N LEU A 217 21.57 -16.29 -8.24
CA LEU A 217 20.32 -16.97 -8.59
C LEU A 217 19.67 -17.69 -7.40
N PRO A 218 20.40 -18.40 -6.51
CA PRO A 218 19.80 -18.97 -5.29
C PRO A 218 19.14 -17.91 -4.39
N LYS A 219 19.77 -16.75 -4.19
CA LYS A 219 19.18 -15.64 -3.42
C LYS A 219 17.94 -15.08 -4.10
N VAL A 220 18.00 -14.82 -5.40
CA VAL A 220 16.85 -14.33 -6.19
C VAL A 220 15.67 -15.28 -6.07
N LEU A 221 15.88 -16.58 -6.33
CA LEU A 221 14.83 -17.59 -6.26
C LEU A 221 14.31 -17.77 -4.82
N GLY A 222 15.19 -17.73 -3.82
CA GLY A 222 14.81 -17.82 -2.42
C GLY A 222 13.95 -16.63 -1.95
N GLU A 223 14.26 -15.43 -2.42
CA GLU A 223 13.44 -14.23 -2.11
C GLU A 223 12.10 -14.27 -2.84
N LEU A 224 12.07 -14.67 -4.12
CA LEU A 224 10.81 -14.88 -4.85
C LEU A 224 9.94 -15.96 -4.18
N TRP A 225 10.56 -17.03 -3.69
CA TRP A 225 9.87 -18.06 -2.91
C TRP A 225 9.24 -17.48 -1.63
N ARG A 226 9.99 -16.68 -0.87
CA ARG A 226 9.50 -16.06 0.37
C ARG A 226 8.27 -15.19 0.13
N VAL A 227 8.22 -14.43 -0.97
CA VAL A 227 7.07 -13.57 -1.30
C VAL A 227 5.76 -14.35 -1.47
N PHE A 228 5.82 -15.56 -2.01
CA PHE A 228 4.62 -16.31 -2.35
C PHE A 228 4.30 -17.44 -1.36
N VAL A 229 5.30 -17.94 -0.61
CA VAL A 229 5.15 -19.12 0.26
C VAL A 229 5.23 -18.77 1.74
N THR A 230 6.15 -17.88 2.12
CA THR A 230 6.32 -17.45 3.52
C THR A 230 6.39 -15.93 3.63
N PRO A 231 5.37 -15.19 3.14
CA PRO A 231 5.48 -13.75 3.10
C PRO A 231 5.29 -13.13 4.48
N ASP A 232 6.06 -12.08 4.76
CA ASP A 232 5.86 -11.23 5.95
C ASP A 232 4.43 -10.63 5.95
N ASP A 233 3.92 -10.32 4.76
CA ASP A 233 2.55 -9.88 4.52
C ASP A 233 1.76 -10.96 3.75
N ALA A 234 0.75 -11.56 4.37
CA ALA A 234 0.04 -12.72 3.81
C ALA A 234 -0.58 -12.47 2.41
N ILE A 235 0.00 -13.11 1.39
CA ILE A 235 -0.51 -13.14 0.01
C ILE A 235 -1.28 -14.45 -0.23
N SER A 236 -2.26 -14.45 -1.14
CA SER A 236 -3.04 -15.64 -1.47
C SER A 236 -2.15 -16.72 -2.10
N PRO A 237 -2.19 -17.99 -1.64
CA PRO A 237 -1.39 -19.06 -2.24
C PRO A 237 -1.85 -19.40 -3.68
N ILE A 238 -2.98 -18.86 -4.13
CA ILE A 238 -3.46 -18.98 -5.52
C ILE A 238 -2.40 -18.54 -6.52
N TYR A 239 -1.68 -17.44 -6.25
CA TYR A 239 -0.68 -16.93 -7.18
C TYR A 239 0.48 -17.92 -7.39
N PHE A 240 0.77 -18.76 -6.41
CA PHE A 240 1.86 -19.73 -6.47
C PHE A 240 1.45 -21.04 -7.13
N PHE A 241 0.35 -21.68 -6.69
CA PHE A 241 0.03 -23.02 -7.17
C PHE A 241 -0.41 -23.05 -8.64
N VAL A 242 -0.80 -21.91 -9.21
CA VAL A 242 -1.18 -21.80 -10.63
C VAL A 242 0.00 -21.66 -11.58
N LEU A 243 1.22 -21.37 -11.09
CA LEU A 243 2.40 -21.13 -11.93
C LEU A 243 2.72 -22.28 -12.90
N PRO A 244 2.64 -23.58 -12.52
CA PRO A 244 2.88 -24.70 -13.44
C PRO A 244 1.90 -24.75 -14.61
N PHE A 245 0.76 -24.07 -14.51
CA PHE A 245 -0.32 -24.09 -15.49
C PHE A 245 -0.30 -22.90 -16.43
N PHE A 246 0.79 -22.13 -16.47
CA PHE A 246 0.92 -20.96 -17.36
C PHE A 246 1.27 -21.33 -18.81
N TRP A 247 1.48 -22.60 -19.13
CA TRP A 247 1.80 -23.03 -20.51
C TRP A 247 0.81 -22.53 -21.59
N PRO A 248 -0.53 -22.57 -21.39
CA PRO A 248 -1.48 -22.05 -22.39
C PRO A 248 -1.35 -20.53 -22.60
N ILE A 249 -0.98 -19.79 -21.56
CA ILE A 249 -0.86 -18.32 -21.52
C ILE A 249 0.22 -17.83 -22.50
N ILE A 250 1.30 -18.59 -22.64
CA ILE A 250 2.45 -18.24 -23.48
C ILE A 250 2.08 -18.24 -24.98
N LYS A 251 0.97 -18.88 -25.36
CA LYS A 251 0.53 -18.98 -26.76
C LYS A 251 -0.23 -17.75 -27.27
N ASP A 252 -0.86 -16.97 -26.39
CA ASP A 252 -1.60 -15.76 -26.78
C ASP A 252 -0.76 -14.49 -26.53
N ARG A 253 -0.51 -13.72 -27.59
CA ARG A 253 0.26 -12.47 -27.54
C ARG A 253 -0.28 -11.46 -26.53
N LYS A 254 -1.60 -11.39 -26.30
CA LYS A 254 -2.20 -10.47 -25.32
C LYS A 254 -1.78 -10.84 -23.91
N PHE A 255 -1.83 -12.13 -23.58
CA PHE A 255 -1.43 -12.67 -22.30
C PHE A 255 0.10 -12.66 -22.12
N LEU A 256 0.88 -12.85 -23.19
CA LEU A 256 2.33 -12.72 -23.15
C LEU A 256 2.78 -11.30 -22.76
N ARG A 257 2.09 -10.25 -23.24
CA ARG A 257 2.35 -8.87 -22.79
C ARG A 257 2.05 -8.67 -21.31
N LEU A 258 0.99 -9.30 -20.81
CA LEU A 258 0.62 -9.24 -19.39
C LEU A 258 1.60 -10.03 -18.51
N LEU A 259 2.09 -11.17 -18.98
CA LEU A 259 3.20 -11.89 -18.36
C LEU A 259 4.46 -11.03 -18.31
N GLY A 260 4.78 -10.33 -19.41
CA GLY A 260 5.88 -9.35 -19.45
C GLY A 260 5.72 -8.25 -18.40
N TYR A 261 4.51 -7.73 -18.21
CA TYR A 261 4.19 -6.76 -17.14
C TYR A 261 4.46 -7.35 -15.75
N CYS A 262 3.99 -8.57 -15.49
CA CYS A 262 4.21 -9.26 -14.22
C CYS A 262 5.69 -9.50 -13.92
N VAL A 263 6.45 -10.00 -14.92
CA VAL A 263 7.90 -10.26 -14.78
C VAL A 263 8.66 -8.97 -14.55
N THR A 264 8.41 -7.92 -15.33
CA THR A 264 9.07 -6.62 -15.14
C THR A 264 8.68 -5.95 -13.82
N GLY A 265 7.44 -6.10 -13.36
CA GLY A 265 7.00 -5.66 -12.03
C GLY A 265 7.72 -6.40 -10.89
N LEU A 266 7.92 -7.71 -11.02
CA LEU A 266 8.73 -8.50 -10.06
C LEU A 266 10.19 -8.06 -10.03
N LEU A 267 10.78 -7.76 -11.20
CA LEU A 267 12.15 -7.22 -11.27
C LEU A 267 12.25 -5.86 -10.58
N VAL A 268 11.28 -4.98 -10.81
CA VAL A 268 11.19 -3.70 -10.10
C VAL A 268 11.12 -3.93 -8.59
N TRP A 269 10.20 -4.80 -8.14
CA TRP A 269 10.04 -5.14 -6.73
C TRP A 269 11.35 -5.68 -6.11
N TYR A 270 12.07 -6.54 -6.84
CA TYR A 270 13.33 -7.13 -6.39
C TYR A 270 14.44 -6.09 -6.19
N VAL A 271 14.55 -5.14 -7.13
CA VAL A 271 15.59 -4.09 -7.13
C VAL A 271 15.33 -3.03 -6.06
N THR A 272 14.07 -2.70 -5.83
CA THR A 272 13.72 -1.61 -4.95
C THR A 272 13.84 -2.00 -3.47
N PRO A 273 14.06 -1.04 -2.55
CA PRO A 273 14.12 -1.33 -1.12
C PRO A 273 12.80 -1.94 -0.62
N ARG A 274 12.91 -2.98 0.20
CA ARG A 274 11.78 -3.76 0.72
C ARG A 274 11.66 -3.63 2.25
N THR A 275 12.08 -2.49 2.79
CA THR A 275 12.01 -2.18 4.23
C THR A 275 10.58 -2.25 4.78
N GLY A 276 9.57 -2.03 3.93
CA GLY A 276 8.16 -2.23 4.25
C GLY A 276 7.62 -3.65 4.00
N GLY A 277 8.46 -4.65 3.75
CA GLY A 277 8.04 -6.04 3.58
C GLY A 277 7.49 -6.40 2.20
N GLY A 278 6.75 -7.52 2.16
CA GLY A 278 6.20 -8.12 0.93
C GLY A 278 5.11 -7.27 0.28
N ARG A 279 4.45 -6.36 1.02
CA ARG A 279 3.32 -5.55 0.54
C ARG A 279 3.62 -4.69 -0.68
N PHE A 280 4.88 -4.39 -0.99
CA PHE A 280 5.23 -3.59 -2.18
C PHE A 280 4.97 -4.28 -3.51
N ILE A 281 4.69 -5.60 -3.53
CA ILE A 281 4.23 -6.31 -4.73
C ILE A 281 2.75 -6.08 -5.05
N LEU A 282 1.98 -5.54 -4.09
CA LEU A 282 0.53 -5.38 -4.15
C LEU A 282 0.01 -4.79 -5.48
N PRO A 283 0.64 -3.75 -6.08
CA PRO A 283 0.14 -3.19 -7.33
C PRO A 283 0.29 -4.09 -8.57
N TYR A 284 1.14 -5.11 -8.50
CA TYR A 284 1.36 -6.07 -9.58
C TYR A 284 0.46 -7.31 -9.45
N LEU A 285 -0.03 -7.61 -8.24
CA LEU A 285 -0.95 -8.75 -8.00
C LEU A 285 -2.21 -8.74 -8.87
N PRO A 286 -2.84 -7.60 -9.22
CA PRO A 286 -3.97 -7.55 -10.15
C PRO A 286 -3.69 -8.18 -11.52
N ALA A 287 -2.50 -7.94 -12.09
CA ALA A 287 -2.09 -8.55 -13.35
C ALA A 287 -1.85 -10.06 -13.18
N PHE A 288 -1.21 -10.47 -12.07
CA PHE A 288 -1.08 -11.89 -11.73
C PHE A 288 -2.43 -12.58 -11.54
N ALA A 289 -3.44 -11.90 -10.97
CA ALA A 289 -4.76 -12.45 -10.77
C ALA A 289 -5.46 -12.77 -12.11
N ILE A 290 -5.23 -11.95 -13.14
CA ILE A 290 -5.72 -12.22 -14.51
C ILE A 290 -5.06 -13.47 -15.09
N LEU A 291 -3.73 -13.60 -14.96
CA LEU A 291 -3.01 -14.80 -15.42
C LEU A 291 -3.45 -16.06 -14.65
N ALA A 292 -3.62 -15.94 -13.33
CA ALA A 292 -4.10 -17.02 -12.47
C ALA A 292 -5.51 -17.48 -12.89
N ALA A 293 -6.44 -16.55 -13.10
CA ALA A 293 -7.80 -16.88 -13.52
C ALA A 293 -7.85 -17.53 -14.91
N GLU A 294 -6.99 -17.09 -15.84
CA GLU A 294 -6.84 -17.75 -17.15
C GLU A 294 -6.38 -19.20 -16.97
N ALA A 295 -5.31 -19.45 -16.20
CA ALA A 295 -4.82 -20.79 -15.93
C ALA A 295 -5.89 -21.69 -15.25
N ILE A 296 -6.60 -21.15 -14.27
CA ILE A 296 -7.69 -21.85 -13.56
C ILE A 296 -8.85 -22.20 -14.51
N SER A 297 -9.15 -21.33 -15.49
CA SER A 297 -10.30 -21.53 -16.39
C SER A 297 -10.21 -22.79 -17.24
N HIS A 298 -9.00 -23.32 -17.46
CA HIS A 298 -8.75 -24.54 -18.23
C HIS A 298 -8.94 -25.83 -17.43
N GLN A 299 -9.04 -25.77 -16.09
CA GLN A 299 -9.10 -26.96 -15.25
C GLN A 299 -10.10 -26.82 -14.09
N LYS A 300 -11.14 -27.65 -14.10
CA LYS A 300 -12.18 -27.66 -13.04
C LYS A 300 -11.60 -27.88 -11.63
N ILE A 301 -10.57 -28.72 -11.50
CA ILE A 301 -9.95 -29.00 -10.21
C ILE A 301 -9.25 -27.77 -9.61
N LEU A 302 -8.59 -26.96 -10.45
CA LEU A 302 -7.99 -25.69 -10.04
C LEU A 302 -9.05 -24.68 -9.61
N LEU A 303 -10.22 -24.69 -10.26
CA LEU A 303 -11.34 -23.82 -9.87
C LEU A 303 -11.86 -24.18 -8.48
N VAL A 304 -12.05 -25.47 -8.19
CA VAL A 304 -12.48 -25.94 -6.86
C VAL A 304 -11.43 -25.57 -5.80
N ALA A 305 -10.14 -25.83 -6.07
CA ALA A 305 -9.05 -25.47 -5.17
C ALA A 305 -8.99 -23.96 -4.92
N ALA A 306 -9.11 -23.14 -5.96
CA ALA A 306 -9.13 -21.69 -5.84
C ALA A 306 -10.31 -21.21 -4.99
N VAL A 307 -11.52 -21.74 -5.18
CA VAL A 307 -12.69 -21.38 -4.38
C VAL A 307 -12.49 -21.78 -2.91
N ALA A 308 -11.93 -22.95 -2.63
CA ALA A 308 -11.62 -23.35 -1.26
C ALA A 308 -10.64 -22.38 -0.59
N VAL A 309 -9.55 -22.00 -1.28
CA VAL A 309 -8.59 -21.01 -0.77
C VAL A 309 -9.24 -19.64 -0.54
N LEU A 310 -10.12 -19.19 -1.43
CA LEU A 310 -10.86 -17.93 -1.26
C LEU A 310 -11.73 -17.95 0.01
N ILE A 311 -12.41 -19.06 0.29
CA ILE A 311 -13.23 -19.21 1.50
C ILE A 311 -12.34 -19.19 2.75
N ILE A 312 -11.18 -19.88 2.72
CA ILE A 312 -10.22 -19.88 3.81
C ILE A 312 -9.68 -18.47 4.08
N ASN A 313 -9.28 -17.74 3.03
CA ASN A 313 -8.79 -16.37 3.17
C ASN A 313 -9.86 -15.41 3.73
N LEU A 314 -11.11 -15.53 3.27
CA LEU A 314 -12.24 -14.77 3.81
C LEU A 314 -12.43 -15.07 5.31
N GLY A 315 -12.40 -16.35 5.71
CA GLY A 315 -12.50 -16.78 7.10
C GLY A 315 -11.34 -16.29 7.97
N TYR A 316 -10.11 -16.32 7.44
CA TYR A 316 -8.93 -15.75 8.09
C TYR A 316 -9.12 -14.26 8.35
N ARG A 317 -9.57 -13.50 7.33
CA ARG A 317 -9.78 -12.06 7.49
C ARG A 317 -10.93 -11.74 8.44
N ALA A 318 -12.04 -12.48 8.37
CA ALA A 318 -13.16 -12.33 9.30
C ALA A 318 -12.73 -12.56 10.76
N THR A 319 -11.88 -13.57 11.00
CA THR A 319 -11.30 -13.85 12.33
C THR A 319 -10.37 -12.74 12.80
N ALA A 320 -9.57 -12.15 11.91
CA ALA A 320 -8.72 -11.01 12.27
C ALA A 320 -9.55 -9.78 12.66
N VAL A 321 -10.62 -9.49 11.90
CA VAL A 321 -11.52 -8.36 12.15
C VAL A 321 -12.42 -8.59 13.37
N SER A 322 -12.77 -9.83 13.72
CA SER A 322 -13.62 -10.11 14.88
C SER A 322 -13.01 -9.63 16.21
N ARG A 323 -11.68 -9.47 16.27
CA ARG A 323 -10.96 -8.88 17.40
C ARG A 323 -11.35 -7.42 17.68
N LEU A 324 -11.93 -6.73 16.70
CA LEU A 324 -12.45 -5.36 16.84
C LEU A 324 -13.85 -5.32 17.47
N LEU A 325 -14.59 -6.43 17.48
CA LEU A 325 -15.98 -6.44 17.91
C LEU A 325 -16.19 -5.98 19.37
N PRO A 326 -15.34 -6.34 20.36
CA PRO A 326 -15.50 -5.82 21.71
C PRO A 326 -15.46 -4.29 21.76
N PHE A 327 -14.54 -3.67 21.03
CA PHE A 327 -14.43 -2.21 20.90
C PHE A 327 -15.66 -1.63 20.17
N LEU A 328 -16.01 -2.17 19.00
CA LEU A 328 -17.13 -1.66 18.19
C LEU A 328 -18.51 -1.80 18.87
N LEU A 329 -18.66 -2.81 19.74
CA LEU A 329 -19.88 -3.03 20.52
C LEU A 329 -19.89 -2.24 21.85
N GLY A 330 -18.89 -1.39 22.09
CA GLY A 330 -18.78 -0.58 23.32
C GLY A 330 -18.44 -1.37 24.58
N ARG A 331 -17.94 -2.61 24.45
CA ARG A 331 -17.52 -3.46 25.57
C ARG A 331 -16.07 -3.18 26.02
N GLU A 332 -15.32 -2.45 25.21
CA GLU A 332 -13.93 -2.08 25.45
C GLU A 332 -13.72 -0.62 25.04
N THR A 333 -12.99 0.16 25.85
CA THR A 333 -12.64 1.55 25.52
C THR A 333 -11.53 1.61 24.46
N GLU A 334 -11.43 2.72 23.73
CA GLU A 334 -10.36 2.91 22.75
C GLU A 334 -8.97 2.76 23.39
N THR A 335 -8.73 3.43 24.51
CA THR A 335 -7.45 3.34 25.23
C THR A 335 -7.12 1.90 25.62
N ALA A 336 -8.06 1.15 26.19
CA ALA A 336 -7.83 -0.25 26.57
C ALA A 336 -7.50 -1.12 25.34
N TYR A 337 -8.23 -0.91 24.24
CA TYR A 337 -7.97 -1.60 22.98
C TYR A 337 -6.57 -1.30 22.44
N LEU A 338 -6.17 -0.03 22.42
CA LEU A 338 -4.86 0.42 21.93
C LEU A 338 -3.71 -0.13 22.80
N CYS A 339 -3.82 -0.04 24.12
CA CYS A 339 -2.82 -0.53 25.06
C CYS A 339 -2.58 -2.03 24.97
N ARG A 340 -3.61 -2.81 24.58
CA ARG A 340 -3.48 -4.25 24.36
C ARG A 340 -2.82 -4.62 23.03
N ASN A 341 -3.02 -3.81 21.99
CA ASN A 341 -2.70 -4.19 20.61
C ASN A 341 -1.47 -3.48 20.03
N LEU A 342 -0.95 -2.44 20.66
CA LEU A 342 0.20 -1.67 20.17
C LEU A 342 1.50 -2.03 20.88
N ASP A 343 2.61 -1.91 20.15
CA ASP A 343 3.94 -1.91 20.76
C ASP A 343 4.21 -0.54 21.41
N LEU A 344 4.04 -0.51 22.73
CA LEU A 344 4.21 0.70 23.55
C LEU A 344 5.67 1.15 23.66
N LYS A 345 6.65 0.33 23.22
CA LYS A 345 8.08 0.73 23.19
C LYS A 345 8.37 1.79 22.14
N VAL A 346 7.56 1.84 21.08
CA VAL A 346 7.74 2.76 19.95
C VAL A 346 6.52 3.64 19.73
N THR A 347 5.38 3.31 20.32
CA THR A 347 4.11 4.03 20.15
C THR A 347 3.66 4.64 21.46
N TYR A 348 3.43 5.96 21.46
CA TYR A 348 2.86 6.62 22.62
C TYR A 348 1.34 6.42 22.67
N VAL A 349 0.85 5.81 23.76
CA VAL A 349 -0.57 5.74 24.13
C VAL A 349 -0.66 6.01 25.63
N ASN A 350 -1.63 6.81 26.06
CA ASN A 350 -1.78 7.16 27.48
C ASN A 350 -2.46 6.05 28.30
N CYS A 351 -1.78 4.93 28.47
CA CYS A 351 -2.30 3.76 29.21
C CYS A 351 -2.35 3.95 30.73
N GLN A 352 -1.62 4.94 31.25
CA GLN A 352 -1.47 5.20 32.69
C GLN A 352 -2.16 6.49 33.14
N GLU A 353 -3.02 7.08 32.29
CA GLU A 353 -3.72 8.35 32.55
C GLU A 353 -2.80 9.51 32.97
N ILE A 354 -1.58 9.54 32.43
CA ILE A 354 -0.62 10.62 32.62
C ILE A 354 -1.27 11.91 32.10
N LYS A 355 -1.34 12.94 32.95
CA LYS A 355 -1.87 14.26 32.57
C LYS A 355 -0.71 15.19 32.23
N PRO A 356 -0.34 15.32 30.94
CA PRO A 356 0.74 16.20 30.53
C PRO A 356 0.42 17.65 30.89
N LYS A 357 1.38 18.32 31.53
CA LYS A 357 1.28 19.74 31.87
C LYS A 357 1.95 20.56 30.79
N GLY A 358 1.21 21.21 29.91
CA GLY A 358 1.80 22.09 28.88
C GLY A 358 2.62 21.35 27.82
N LEU A 359 3.67 22.01 27.30
CA LEU A 359 4.49 21.46 26.22
C LEU A 359 5.35 20.30 26.73
N THR A 360 5.28 19.16 26.05
CA THR A 360 6.01 17.94 26.42
C THR A 360 7.07 17.58 25.39
N LEU A 361 8.30 17.31 25.83
CA LEU A 361 9.35 16.75 24.98
C LEU A 361 9.20 15.23 24.91
N LEU A 362 9.04 14.68 23.71
CA LEU A 362 9.00 13.24 23.45
C LEU A 362 10.37 12.76 22.96
N LYS A 363 10.87 11.68 23.59
CA LYS A 363 12.13 11.01 23.24
C LYS A 363 11.90 9.53 22.99
N GLY A 364 12.54 8.95 21.97
CA GLY A 364 12.49 7.51 21.68
C GLY A 364 11.18 6.98 21.12
N TYR A 365 10.11 7.78 21.09
CA TYR A 365 8.86 7.41 20.45
C TYR A 365 8.92 7.64 18.94
N HIS A 366 8.51 6.64 18.18
CA HIS A 366 8.47 6.71 16.73
C HIS A 366 7.06 7.04 16.21
N ASN A 367 6.04 6.44 16.81
CA ASN A 367 4.64 6.54 16.41
C ASN A 367 3.92 7.55 17.31
N LEU A 368 3.51 8.68 16.71
CA LEU A 368 3.06 9.88 17.43
C LEU A 368 1.57 10.19 17.23
N TYR A 369 0.84 9.34 16.49
CA TYR A 369 -0.54 9.63 16.10
C TYR A 369 -1.49 9.77 17.29
N TYR A 370 -1.32 8.99 18.36
CA TYR A 370 -2.17 9.06 19.55
C TYR A 370 -1.73 10.11 20.59
N VAL A 371 -0.68 10.91 20.32
CA VAL A 371 -0.27 12.03 21.19
C VAL A 371 -1.27 13.18 21.09
N ASN A 372 -2.17 13.34 22.05
CA ASN A 372 -3.28 14.29 22.00
C ASN A 372 -3.07 15.57 22.84
N PHE A 373 -1.82 15.94 23.10
CA PHE A 373 -1.43 17.13 23.86
C PHE A 373 -0.29 17.88 23.15
N PRO A 374 -0.03 19.15 23.50
CA PRO A 374 1.09 19.91 22.93
C PRO A 374 2.42 19.20 23.15
N PHE A 375 3.14 18.90 22.06
CA PHE A 375 4.40 18.18 22.12
C PHE A 375 5.45 18.74 21.15
N VAL A 376 6.71 18.46 21.47
CA VAL A 376 7.86 18.61 20.57
C VAL A 376 8.63 17.29 20.59
N HIS A 377 9.11 16.84 19.44
CA HIS A 377 9.88 15.60 19.34
C HIS A 377 11.38 15.92 19.29
N GLU A 378 12.21 15.05 19.86
CA GLU A 378 13.66 15.26 19.96
C GLU A 378 14.36 15.54 18.61
N THR A 379 13.84 15.00 17.51
CA THR A 379 14.44 15.17 16.17
C THR A 379 14.19 16.55 15.56
N TRP A 380 13.27 17.35 16.10
CA TRP A 380 13.00 18.72 15.65
C TRP A 380 12.91 19.74 16.78
N TYR A 381 13.39 19.38 17.96
CA TYR A 381 13.51 20.28 19.10
C TYR A 381 14.55 21.38 18.82
N ARG A 382 14.18 22.64 19.07
CA ARG A 382 15.01 23.83 18.80
C ARG A 382 15.33 24.66 20.05
N GLY A 383 15.11 24.10 21.24
CA GLY A 383 15.33 24.80 22.51
C GLY A 383 14.06 25.40 23.11
N GLU A 384 12.88 24.98 22.66
CA GLU A 384 11.60 25.39 23.23
C GLU A 384 11.51 25.04 24.72
N LYS A 385 10.97 25.93 25.55
CA LYS A 385 10.74 25.61 26.96
C LYS A 385 9.62 24.56 27.07
N TYR A 386 9.96 23.37 27.54
CA TYR A 386 9.01 22.30 27.85
C TYR A 386 8.85 22.12 29.36
N ASN A 387 7.72 21.57 29.77
CA ASN A 387 7.34 21.36 31.16
C ASN A 387 7.70 19.96 31.67
N GLN A 388 7.82 18.99 30.76
CA GLN A 388 8.07 17.59 31.08
C GLN A 388 8.67 16.83 29.90
N VAL A 389 9.31 15.70 30.19
CA VAL A 389 9.86 14.76 29.20
C VAL A 389 9.13 13.43 29.33
N LEU A 390 8.75 12.83 28.22
CA LEU A 390 8.24 11.45 28.16
C LEU A 390 9.14 10.60 27.26
N ALA A 391 9.42 9.39 27.70
CA ALA A 391 10.17 8.36 26.99
C ALA A 391 9.56 6.97 27.28
N PRO A 392 9.74 5.99 26.38
CA PRO A 392 9.19 4.63 26.49
C PRO A 392 9.47 3.88 27.79
#